data_AF-A0AA42L5V2-F1
#
_entry.id   AF-A0AA42L5V2-F1
#
_cell.length_a   1.000
_cell.length_b   1.000
_cell.length_c   1.000
_cell.angle_alpha   90.00
_cell.angle_beta   90.00
_cell.angle_gamma   90.00
#
_symmetry.space_group_name_H-M   'P 1'
#
loop_
_entity.id
_entity.type
_entity.pdbx_description
1 polymer ?
#
loop_
_entity_poly.entity_id
_entity_poly.type
_entity_poly.pdbx_seq_one_letter_code
_entity_poly.pdbx_strand_id
1 'polypeptide(L)'
;MTKSHRNTLLAALLACLAPAAASATEAYLTPSKNGGSGVMPSGYSKLYFELASSDWVNQMQLPANPQGADFVVLSSLAHGSSRLDAAKTAFADLVYLPIDTYANVELRWSKNYKRWDIWDGLSARRVIARGDIAVPQSEHAVTQVYVGSQLGPVSMLLPAAAPKGAVLAVANDSAHAVAISGNEIAGGRAFACPATQACAFVFNSGDGKWHARHGRDHIKPTEYQLPKPSQRWTDLVTGSPAEDVTTPVTMRMPADAIDGDIYQLTDPSNSNFFKVEGAGAKALGATPVTLRYDATQRSWVRQYEK
;
A
#
# COMPACT_ATOMS: atom_id res chain seq x y z
N MET A 1 80.49 13.21 5.79
CA MET A 1 80.45 13.15 7.27
C MET A 1 79.22 13.89 7.79
N THR A 2 78.24 13.13 8.30
CA THR A 2 77.22 13.41 9.34
C THR A 2 76.75 14.84 9.66
N LYS A 3 75.42 15.04 9.58
CA LYS A 3 74.46 15.35 10.68
C LYS A 3 73.05 15.50 10.07
N SER A 4 72.15 14.51 10.17
CA SER A 4 71.12 14.34 11.23
C SER A 4 70.41 15.63 11.65
N HIS A 5 69.13 15.78 11.28
CA HIS A 5 68.10 16.25 12.21
C HIS A 5 66.74 15.58 11.91
N ARG A 6 66.20 14.97 12.97
CA ARG A 6 64.84 14.44 13.17
C ARG A 6 63.79 15.55 13.12
N ASN A 7 62.53 15.15 12.92
CA ASN A 7 61.25 15.72 13.41
C ASN A 7 60.22 15.75 12.26
N THR A 8 59.01 15.20 12.31
CA THR A 8 58.22 14.56 13.38
C THR A 8 57.10 13.76 12.68
N LEU A 9 56.74 12.60 13.24
CA LEU A 9 55.49 11.92 12.94
C LEU A 9 54.29 12.81 13.34
N LEU A 10 53.28 12.87 12.47
CA LEU A 10 51.88 13.08 12.89
C LEU A 10 50.97 12.27 11.97
N ALA A 11 50.86 10.98 12.27
CA ALA A 11 49.75 10.16 11.83
C ALA A 11 48.56 10.50 12.73
N ALA A 12 47.69 11.40 12.29
CA ALA A 12 46.40 11.63 12.93
C ALA A 12 45.47 10.47 12.57
N LEU A 13 45.52 9.39 13.35
CA LEU A 13 44.47 8.38 13.40
C LEU A 13 43.23 9.02 14.03
N LEU A 14 42.41 9.67 13.19
CA LEU A 14 41.00 9.88 13.51
C LEU A 14 40.32 8.51 13.48
N ALA A 15 40.32 7.85 14.64
CA ALA A 15 39.36 6.81 14.93
C ALA A 15 37.98 7.47 14.91
N CYS A 16 37.28 7.37 13.77
CA CYS A 16 35.85 7.60 13.72
C CYS A 16 35.20 6.63 14.72
N LEU A 17 34.91 7.12 15.92
CA LEU A 17 33.92 6.55 16.82
C LEU A 17 32.56 6.71 16.13
N ALA A 18 32.29 5.86 15.15
CA ALA A 18 30.92 5.64 14.71
C ALA A 18 30.18 5.05 15.93
N PRO A 19 29.08 5.64 16.39
CA PRO A 19 28.20 4.96 17.32
C PRO A 19 27.78 3.65 16.63
N ALA A 20 28.18 2.52 17.20
CA ALA A 20 27.52 1.27 16.89
C ALA A 20 26.07 1.47 17.35
N ALA A 21 25.17 1.80 16.42
CA ALA A 21 23.75 1.79 16.69
C ALA A 21 23.44 0.37 17.15
N ALA A 22 23.22 0.20 18.45
CA ALA A 22 22.70 -1.03 19.01
C ALA A 22 21.34 -1.23 18.35
N SER A 23 21.31 -2.06 17.31
CA SER A 23 20.04 -2.52 16.75
C SER A 23 19.42 -3.36 17.85
N ALA A 24 18.34 -2.85 18.46
CA ALA A 24 17.56 -3.69 19.35
C ALA A 24 17.07 -4.87 18.49
N THR A 25 17.34 -6.08 18.96
CA THR A 25 17.05 -7.28 18.15
C THR A 25 15.56 -7.34 17.81
N GLU A 26 14.71 -7.03 18.78
CA GLU A 26 13.25 -7.09 18.64
C GLU A 26 12.57 -5.93 19.37
N ALA A 27 11.42 -5.50 18.85
CA ALA A 27 10.50 -4.62 19.56
C ALA A 27 9.04 -5.00 19.31
N TYR A 28 8.22 -4.72 20.32
CA TYR A 28 6.77 -4.95 20.30
C TYR A 28 6.07 -3.63 20.57
N LEU A 29 5.44 -3.08 19.53
CA LEU A 29 4.77 -1.81 19.57
C LEU A 29 3.28 -1.96 19.23
N THR A 30 2.52 -1.03 19.80
CA THR A 30 1.16 -0.70 19.42
C THR A 30 1.11 0.80 19.16
N PRO A 31 0.05 1.35 18.53
CA PRO A 31 -0.01 2.79 18.31
C PRO A 31 0.21 3.63 19.57
N SER A 32 -0.43 3.29 20.70
CA SER A 32 -0.26 4.02 21.97
C SER A 32 1.18 3.98 22.50
N LYS A 33 1.88 2.85 22.37
CA LYS A 33 3.31 2.72 22.71
C LYS A 33 4.23 3.42 21.70
N ASN A 34 3.70 3.78 20.54
CA ASN A 34 4.35 4.53 19.49
C ASN A 34 3.85 5.99 19.44
N GLY A 35 3.49 6.57 20.58
CA GLY A 35 3.04 7.97 20.67
C GLY A 35 1.71 8.26 19.99
N GLY A 36 0.86 7.25 19.83
CA GLY A 36 -0.40 7.33 19.09
C GLY A 36 -0.24 7.24 17.56
N SER A 37 0.96 6.90 17.06
CA SER A 37 1.28 6.95 15.64
C SER A 37 1.32 5.56 14.97
N GLY A 38 0.88 5.50 13.72
CA GLY A 38 1.09 4.36 12.82
C GLY A 38 2.41 4.39 12.05
N VAL A 39 3.23 5.44 12.23
CA VAL A 39 4.55 5.54 11.59
C VAL A 39 5.54 4.70 12.38
N MET A 40 5.91 3.54 11.82
CA MET A 40 6.76 2.58 12.52
C MET A 40 8.21 3.07 12.59
N PRO A 41 8.86 2.99 13.76
CA PRO A 41 10.26 3.39 13.91
C PRO A 41 11.24 2.40 13.24
N SER A 42 12.37 2.91 12.77
CA SER A 42 13.52 2.10 12.36
C SER A 42 14.43 1.76 13.55
N GLY A 43 15.40 0.86 13.35
CA GLY A 43 16.40 0.49 14.36
C GLY A 43 16.20 -0.87 15.01
N TYR A 44 15.22 -1.65 14.54
CA TYR A 44 14.92 -2.99 15.01
C TYR A 44 15.17 -4.01 13.90
N SER A 45 15.88 -5.11 14.19
CA SER A 45 15.99 -6.20 13.21
C SER A 45 14.66 -6.93 13.01
N LYS A 46 13.77 -6.89 14.00
CA LYS A 46 12.38 -7.34 13.87
C LYS A 46 11.44 -6.50 14.72
N LEU A 47 10.43 -5.90 14.08
CA LEU A 47 9.40 -5.11 14.74
C LEU A 47 8.06 -5.84 14.66
N TYR A 48 7.43 -6.08 15.80
CA TYR A 48 6.04 -6.49 15.91
C TYR A 48 5.20 -5.24 16.13
N PHE A 49 4.22 -4.99 15.25
CA PHE A 49 3.32 -3.85 15.35
C PHE A 49 1.86 -4.34 15.35
N GLU A 50 1.19 -4.19 16.49
CA GLU A 50 -0.12 -4.78 16.75
C GLU A 50 -1.20 -3.71 16.88
N LEU A 51 -2.34 -3.95 16.23
CA LEU A 51 -3.54 -3.13 16.34
C LEU A 51 -4.62 -3.84 17.13
N ALA A 52 -5.25 -3.13 18.06
CA ALA A 52 -6.41 -3.59 18.82
C ALA A 52 -7.53 -2.55 18.75
N SER A 53 -8.79 -2.93 18.99
CA SER A 53 -9.92 -2.00 18.89
C SER A 53 -9.81 -0.77 19.79
N SER A 54 -9.14 -0.91 20.95
CA SER A 54 -8.84 0.20 21.87
C SER A 54 -7.52 0.92 21.57
N ASP A 55 -6.68 0.39 20.67
CA ASP A 55 -5.35 0.89 20.35
C ASP A 55 -5.08 0.71 18.85
N TRP A 56 -5.61 1.65 18.06
CA TRP A 56 -5.76 1.56 16.61
C TRP A 56 -5.50 2.90 15.94
N VAL A 57 -4.95 2.83 14.73
CA VAL A 57 -4.74 3.95 13.81
C VAL A 57 -5.25 3.57 12.43
N ASN A 58 -5.78 4.55 11.70
CA ASN A 58 -6.34 4.30 10.36
C ASN A 58 -5.28 4.20 9.27
N GLN A 59 -4.09 4.76 9.50
CA GLN A 59 -2.98 4.82 8.56
C GLN A 59 -1.70 4.36 9.24
N MET A 60 -0.91 3.58 8.50
CA MET A 60 0.38 3.06 8.95
C MET A 60 1.43 3.26 7.88
N GLN A 61 2.68 3.40 8.32
CA GLN A 61 3.83 3.49 7.43
C GLN A 61 4.93 2.56 7.95
N LEU A 62 5.53 1.80 7.04
CA LEU A 62 6.68 0.96 7.34
C LEU A 62 7.89 1.84 7.73
N PRO A 63 8.88 1.27 8.45
CA PRO A 63 10.09 1.99 8.81
C PRO A 63 10.77 2.65 7.60
N ALA A 64 11.11 3.92 7.74
CA ALA A 64 11.64 4.72 6.64
C ALA A 64 13.10 4.40 6.28
N ASN A 65 13.89 3.96 7.28
CA ASN A 65 15.33 3.69 7.19
C ASN A 65 15.70 2.26 7.65
N PRO A 66 15.18 1.20 7.02
CA PRO A 66 15.50 -0.17 7.39
C PRO A 66 16.92 -0.57 7.01
N GLN A 67 17.50 -1.46 7.82
CA GLN A 67 18.71 -2.21 7.49
C GLN A 67 18.37 -3.48 6.70
N GLY A 68 19.38 -4.02 6.02
CA GLY A 68 19.21 -5.23 5.22
C GLY A 68 18.71 -6.38 6.08
N ALA A 69 17.63 -7.04 5.63
CA ALA A 69 16.97 -8.14 6.33
C ALA A 69 16.19 -7.77 7.60
N ASP A 70 15.90 -6.48 7.84
CA ASP A 70 14.92 -6.10 8.86
C ASP A 70 13.55 -6.69 8.56
N PHE A 71 12.81 -7.03 9.61
CA PHE A 71 11.46 -7.57 9.54
C PHE A 71 10.45 -6.66 10.21
N VAL A 72 9.23 -6.66 9.66
CA VAL A 72 8.04 -6.09 10.30
C VAL A 72 6.94 -7.15 10.28
N VAL A 73 6.39 -7.45 11.45
CA VAL A 73 5.20 -8.29 11.63
C VAL A 73 4.04 -7.39 12.01
N LEU A 74 3.08 -7.25 11.11
CA LEU A 74 1.85 -6.50 11.32
C LEU A 74 0.73 -7.45 11.70
N SER A 75 0.06 -7.20 12.81
CA SER A 75 -1.13 -7.96 13.22
C SER A 75 -2.27 -7.04 13.64
N SER A 76 -3.50 -7.42 13.34
CA SER A 76 -4.69 -6.63 13.71
C SER A 76 -5.79 -7.51 14.28
N LEU A 77 -6.25 -7.16 15.48
CA LEU A 77 -7.51 -7.60 16.07
C LEU A 77 -8.51 -6.44 16.18
N ALA A 78 -8.21 -5.30 15.58
CA ALA A 78 -9.08 -4.14 15.59
C ALA A 78 -10.33 -4.37 14.72
N HIS A 79 -11.48 -3.88 15.18
CA HIS A 79 -12.72 -3.86 14.37
C HIS A 79 -12.62 -2.87 13.19
N GLY A 80 -11.79 -1.84 13.33
CA GLY A 80 -11.55 -0.84 12.28
C GLY A 80 -10.53 -1.33 11.25
N SER A 81 -10.80 -1.05 9.98
CA SER A 81 -9.87 -1.27 8.87
C SER A 81 -8.76 -0.21 8.88
N SER A 82 -7.50 -0.64 8.84
CA SER A 82 -6.35 0.25 8.67
C SER A 82 -5.77 0.14 7.27
N ARG A 83 -5.01 1.15 6.87
CA ARG A 83 -4.31 1.20 5.59
C ARG A 83 -2.81 1.32 5.83
N LEU A 84 -2.06 0.32 5.40
CA LEU A 84 -0.61 0.41 5.33
C LEU A 84 -0.23 1.12 4.04
N ASP A 85 0.54 2.20 4.11
CA ASP A 85 1.15 2.83 2.95
C ASP A 85 1.97 1.80 2.17
N ALA A 86 1.64 1.60 0.90
CA ALA A 86 2.29 0.61 0.06
C ALA A 86 3.61 1.11 -0.56
N ALA A 87 4.00 2.36 -0.29
CA ALA A 87 5.27 2.91 -0.74
C ALA A 87 6.45 2.00 -0.32
N LYS A 88 7.39 1.82 -1.24
CA LYS A 88 8.53 0.90 -1.08
C LYS A 88 8.10 -0.54 -0.75
N THR A 89 6.96 -1.01 -1.24
CA THR A 89 6.58 -2.44 -1.25
C THR A 89 6.42 -2.93 -2.70
N ALA A 90 6.26 -4.24 -2.89
CA ALA A 90 5.82 -4.78 -4.19
C ALA A 90 4.42 -4.33 -4.62
N PHE A 91 3.65 -3.71 -3.72
CA PHE A 91 2.26 -3.28 -3.94
C PHE A 91 2.15 -1.77 -4.12
N ALA A 92 3.26 -1.05 -4.39
CA ALA A 92 3.28 0.41 -4.46
C ALA A 92 2.22 0.99 -5.41
N ASP A 93 1.92 0.30 -6.51
CA ASP A 93 0.84 0.67 -7.44
C ASP A 93 -0.53 0.74 -6.75
N LEU A 94 -0.79 -0.05 -5.72
CA LEU A 94 -2.08 -0.02 -5.02
C LEU A 94 -2.21 1.16 -4.05
N VAL A 95 -1.18 1.98 -3.86
CA VAL A 95 -1.11 3.10 -2.88
C VAL A 95 -1.17 2.65 -1.42
N TYR A 96 -1.96 1.62 -1.10
CA TYR A 96 -2.10 1.07 0.23
C TYR A 96 -2.38 -0.44 0.21
N LEU A 97 -2.04 -1.11 1.31
CA LEU A 97 -2.48 -2.46 1.64
C LEU A 97 -3.56 -2.42 2.73
N PRO A 98 -4.67 -3.15 2.57
CA PRO A 98 -5.69 -3.24 3.62
C PRO A 98 -5.16 -4.09 4.78
N ILE A 99 -5.25 -3.54 5.99
CA ILE A 99 -4.97 -4.26 7.24
C ILE A 99 -6.30 -4.30 8.01
N ASP A 100 -7.12 -5.27 7.65
CA ASP A 100 -8.44 -5.51 8.24
C ASP A 100 -8.33 -6.37 9.53
N THR A 101 -9.46 -6.62 10.20
CA THR A 101 -9.51 -7.53 11.35
C THR A 101 -8.95 -8.90 10.97
N TYR A 102 -8.11 -9.46 11.85
CA TYR A 102 -7.36 -10.71 11.67
C TYR A 102 -6.27 -10.68 10.61
N ALA A 103 -5.91 -9.50 10.08
CA ALA A 103 -4.71 -9.37 9.26
C ALA A 103 -3.47 -9.78 10.07
N ASN A 104 -2.59 -10.57 9.43
CA ASN A 104 -1.27 -10.92 9.90
C ASN A 104 -0.33 -11.02 8.70
N VAL A 105 0.63 -10.09 8.63
CA VAL A 105 1.54 -9.91 7.49
C VAL A 105 2.96 -9.73 8.00
N GLU A 106 3.88 -10.59 7.56
CA GLU A 106 5.31 -10.42 7.80
C GLU A 106 6.00 -9.91 6.54
N LEU A 107 6.65 -8.76 6.65
CA LEU A 107 7.44 -8.14 5.59
C LEU A 107 8.92 -8.17 5.94
N ARG A 108 9.76 -8.30 4.92
CA ARG A 108 11.22 -8.24 5.05
C ARG A 108 11.79 -7.20 4.10
N TRP A 109 12.70 -6.37 4.58
CA TRP A 109 13.40 -5.40 3.75
C TRP A 109 14.45 -6.07 2.85
N SER A 110 14.33 -5.85 1.54
CA SER A 110 15.36 -6.16 0.56
C SER A 110 16.22 -4.93 0.28
N LYS A 111 17.48 -4.96 0.72
CA LYS A 111 18.46 -3.90 0.39
C LYS A 111 18.74 -3.81 -1.12
N ASN A 112 18.68 -4.94 -1.83
CA ASN A 112 18.95 -5.00 -3.27
C ASN A 112 17.84 -4.35 -4.08
N TYR A 113 16.58 -4.63 -3.73
CA TYR A 113 15.41 -4.09 -4.42
C TYR A 113 14.91 -2.77 -3.82
N LYS A 114 15.47 -2.36 -2.68
CA LYS A 114 15.06 -1.18 -1.91
C LYS A 114 13.55 -1.15 -1.65
N ARG A 115 13.00 -2.32 -1.32
CA ARG A 115 11.58 -2.50 -1.00
C ARG A 115 11.38 -3.54 0.09
N TRP A 116 10.23 -3.45 0.76
CA TRP A 116 9.67 -4.47 1.62
C TRP A 116 8.93 -5.51 0.78
N ASP A 117 9.34 -6.76 0.92
CA ASP A 117 8.68 -7.91 0.29
C ASP A 117 7.94 -8.71 1.35
N ILE A 118 6.81 -9.32 0.98
CA ILE A 118 6.14 -10.32 1.82
C ILE A 118 7.11 -11.46 2.06
N TRP A 119 7.31 -11.79 3.34
CA TRP A 119 8.09 -12.94 3.76
C TRP A 119 7.18 -14.11 4.13
N ASP A 120 6.19 -13.85 4.99
CA ASP A 120 5.21 -14.83 5.47
C ASP A 120 3.96 -14.13 6.06
N GLY A 121 3.03 -14.88 6.65
CA GLY A 121 1.90 -14.38 7.44
C GLY A 121 0.68 -15.29 7.39
N LEU A 122 -0.22 -15.17 8.38
CA LEU A 122 -1.48 -15.93 8.35
C LEU A 122 -2.46 -15.41 7.31
N SER A 123 -2.41 -14.11 6.99
CA SER A 123 -3.25 -13.49 5.96
C SER A 123 -2.46 -13.05 4.73
N ALA A 124 -1.16 -13.32 4.68
CA ALA A 124 -0.28 -12.96 3.59
C ALA A 124 0.62 -14.13 3.18
N ARG A 125 0.96 -14.22 1.89
CA ARG A 125 1.89 -15.25 1.43
C ARG A 125 2.80 -14.76 0.31
N ARG A 126 3.92 -15.46 0.17
CA ARG A 126 4.84 -15.34 -0.96
C ARG A 126 4.78 -16.58 -1.84
N VAL A 127 4.63 -16.37 -3.14
CA VAL A 127 4.70 -17.42 -4.18
C VAL A 127 5.95 -17.17 -5.02
N ILE A 128 6.78 -18.18 -5.24
CA ILE A 128 8.02 -18.03 -6.02
C ILE A 128 7.81 -18.66 -7.41
N ALA A 129 7.94 -17.85 -8.46
CA ALA A 129 7.92 -18.35 -9.84
C ALA A 129 9.23 -19.08 -10.16
N ARG A 130 9.13 -20.24 -10.80
CA ARG A 130 10.27 -21.05 -11.29
C ARG A 130 10.22 -21.28 -12.80
N GLY A 131 9.33 -20.56 -13.48
CA GLY A 131 8.92 -20.72 -14.87
C GLY A 131 7.47 -20.25 -15.00
N ASP A 132 6.78 -20.71 -16.04
CA ASP A 132 5.34 -20.49 -16.18
C ASP A 132 4.58 -20.98 -14.94
N ILE A 133 3.57 -20.23 -14.51
CA ILE A 133 2.89 -20.48 -13.23
C ILE A 133 1.40 -20.15 -13.28
N ALA A 134 0.58 -21.09 -12.80
CA ALA A 134 -0.76 -20.78 -12.33
C ALA A 134 -0.68 -20.52 -10.83
N VAL A 135 -0.98 -19.28 -10.41
CA VAL A 135 -0.90 -18.93 -8.98
C VAL A 135 -2.00 -19.71 -8.23
N PRO A 136 -1.66 -20.54 -7.23
CA PRO A 136 -2.66 -21.38 -6.56
C PRO A 136 -3.70 -20.53 -5.83
N GLN A 137 -4.96 -20.95 -5.81
CA GLN A 137 -5.98 -20.34 -4.95
C GLN A 137 -5.60 -20.46 -3.47
N SER A 138 -6.03 -19.50 -2.66
CA SER A 138 -5.89 -19.55 -1.20
C SER A 138 -6.77 -18.51 -0.51
N GLU A 139 -6.92 -18.66 0.80
CA GLU A 139 -7.61 -17.71 1.69
C GLU A 139 -6.75 -16.50 2.14
N HIS A 140 -5.53 -16.33 1.61
CA HIS A 140 -4.70 -15.16 1.96
C HIS A 140 -5.24 -13.89 1.29
N ALA A 141 -5.45 -12.84 2.09
CA ALA A 141 -5.86 -11.54 1.60
C ALA A 141 -4.75 -10.81 0.83
N VAL A 142 -3.47 -11.13 1.10
CA VAL A 142 -2.32 -10.52 0.42
C VAL A 142 -1.45 -11.62 -0.20
N THR A 143 -1.22 -11.56 -1.50
CA THR A 143 -0.31 -12.49 -2.19
C THR A 143 0.76 -11.70 -2.94
N GLN A 144 2.04 -11.99 -2.69
CA GLN A 144 3.12 -11.52 -3.55
C GLN A 144 3.68 -12.69 -4.36
N VAL A 145 3.66 -12.57 -5.68
CA VAL A 145 4.39 -13.47 -6.58
C VAL A 145 5.76 -12.86 -6.86
N TYR A 146 6.82 -13.60 -6.58
CA TYR A 146 8.20 -13.19 -6.80
C TYR A 146 8.75 -13.85 -8.06
N VAL A 147 9.22 -13.03 -9.00
CA VAL A 147 9.87 -13.46 -10.24
C VAL A 147 11.33 -13.00 -10.19
N GLY A 148 12.23 -13.98 -10.06
CA GLY A 148 13.66 -13.71 -9.82
C GLY A 148 14.39 -13.14 -11.04
N SER A 149 15.49 -12.42 -10.79
CA SER A 149 16.23 -11.70 -11.83
C SER A 149 16.87 -12.55 -12.92
N GLN A 150 17.11 -13.84 -12.63
CA GLN A 150 17.72 -14.80 -13.54
C GLN A 150 16.68 -15.60 -14.34
N LEU A 151 15.39 -15.35 -14.12
CA LEU A 151 14.34 -16.10 -14.78
C LEU A 151 14.13 -15.54 -16.20
N GLY A 152 13.92 -16.45 -17.15
CA GLY A 152 13.52 -16.08 -18.51
C GLY A 152 12.09 -15.54 -18.58
N PRO A 153 11.50 -15.43 -19.79
CA PRO A 153 10.10 -15.10 -19.95
C PRO A 153 9.19 -16.02 -19.13
N VAL A 154 8.18 -15.43 -18.48
CA VAL A 154 7.20 -16.15 -17.67
C VAL A 154 5.79 -15.80 -18.14
N SER A 155 4.98 -16.83 -18.34
CA SER A 155 3.52 -16.71 -18.44
C SER A 155 2.88 -17.02 -17.10
N MET A 156 1.89 -16.23 -16.70
CA MET A 156 1.20 -16.36 -15.43
C MET A 156 -0.32 -16.38 -15.61
N LEU A 157 -0.97 -17.27 -14.88
CA LEU A 157 -2.42 -17.24 -14.66
C LEU A 157 -2.72 -16.78 -13.24
N LEU A 158 -3.65 -15.85 -13.09
CA LEU A 158 -4.13 -15.39 -11.78
C LEU A 158 -5.03 -16.47 -11.14
N PRO A 159 -5.17 -16.50 -9.80
CA PRO A 159 -6.04 -17.45 -9.14
C PRO A 159 -7.51 -17.24 -9.55
N ALA A 160 -8.26 -18.31 -9.80
CA ALA A 160 -9.68 -18.19 -10.20
C ALA A 160 -10.62 -17.67 -9.10
N ALA A 161 -10.16 -17.64 -7.85
CA ALA A 161 -10.89 -17.08 -6.71
C ALA A 161 -9.91 -16.60 -5.64
N ALA A 162 -10.35 -15.64 -4.84
CA ALA A 162 -9.65 -15.15 -3.66
C ALA A 162 -10.65 -14.55 -2.67
N PRO A 163 -10.24 -14.28 -1.41
CA PRO A 163 -11.05 -13.53 -0.48
C PRO A 163 -11.48 -12.17 -1.05
N LYS A 164 -12.58 -11.66 -0.53
CA LYS A 164 -13.07 -10.31 -0.82
C LYS A 164 -11.96 -9.27 -0.67
N GLY A 165 -11.77 -8.44 -1.68
CA GLY A 165 -10.78 -7.35 -1.67
C GLY A 165 -9.33 -7.82 -1.59
N ALA A 166 -9.06 -9.11 -1.82
CA ALA A 166 -7.70 -9.63 -1.80
C ALA A 166 -6.83 -8.91 -2.85
N VAL A 167 -5.56 -8.74 -2.52
CA VAL A 167 -4.59 -8.06 -3.37
C VAL A 167 -3.48 -9.01 -3.77
N LEU A 168 -3.06 -8.90 -5.04
CA LEU A 168 -1.95 -9.67 -5.59
C LEU A 168 -0.97 -8.74 -6.27
N ALA A 169 0.30 -8.80 -5.87
CA ALA A 169 1.39 -8.13 -6.58
C ALA A 169 2.29 -9.17 -7.27
N VAL A 170 2.76 -8.83 -8.47
CA VAL A 170 3.85 -9.52 -9.13
C VAL A 170 5.08 -8.64 -8.99
N ALA A 171 6.02 -9.07 -8.14
CA ALA A 171 7.32 -8.44 -8.00
C ALA A 171 8.25 -9.01 -9.08
N ASN A 172 8.32 -8.34 -10.23
CA ASN A 172 9.10 -8.79 -11.37
C ASN A 172 10.50 -8.18 -11.37
N ASP A 173 11.48 -8.93 -10.88
CA ASP A 173 12.88 -8.51 -10.90
C ASP A 173 13.65 -9.02 -12.12
N SER A 174 12.98 -9.73 -13.02
CA SER A 174 13.57 -10.25 -14.26
C SER A 174 13.73 -9.18 -15.33
N ALA A 175 14.59 -9.46 -16.32
CA ALA A 175 14.79 -8.61 -17.49
C ALA A 175 13.66 -8.73 -18.53
N HIS A 176 12.64 -9.55 -18.28
CA HIS A 176 11.54 -9.82 -19.19
C HIS A 176 10.21 -9.40 -18.58
N ALA A 177 9.27 -8.99 -19.42
CA ALA A 177 7.90 -8.79 -18.96
C ALA A 177 7.25 -10.15 -18.62
N VAL A 178 6.41 -10.16 -17.59
CA VAL A 178 5.57 -11.33 -17.26
C VAL A 178 4.26 -11.20 -18.01
N ALA A 179 3.94 -12.19 -18.85
CA ALA A 179 2.67 -12.25 -19.57
C ALA A 179 1.59 -12.83 -18.66
N ILE A 180 0.68 -11.99 -18.19
CA ILE A 180 -0.43 -12.39 -17.32
C ILE A 180 -1.68 -12.53 -18.19
N SER A 181 -2.26 -13.72 -18.24
CA SER A 181 -3.44 -14.01 -19.07
C SER A 181 -4.45 -14.85 -18.30
N GLY A 182 -5.63 -15.06 -18.90
CA GLY A 182 -6.70 -15.85 -18.30
C GLY A 182 -8.04 -15.12 -18.28
N ASN A 183 -9.10 -15.90 -18.05
CA ASN A 183 -10.46 -15.38 -17.94
C ASN A 183 -10.69 -14.66 -16.60
N GLU A 184 -9.75 -14.79 -15.67
CA GLU A 184 -9.75 -14.24 -14.32
C GLU A 184 -9.46 -12.74 -14.32
N ILE A 185 -8.81 -12.23 -15.38
CA ILE A 185 -8.53 -10.80 -15.55
C ILE A 185 -9.80 -10.09 -15.99
N ALA A 186 -10.13 -8.99 -15.32
CA ALA A 186 -11.24 -8.12 -15.70
C ALA A 186 -11.08 -7.61 -17.14
N GLY A 187 -12.14 -7.73 -17.93
CA GLY A 187 -12.13 -7.39 -19.36
C GLY A 187 -11.48 -8.44 -20.26
N GLY A 188 -10.94 -9.54 -19.73
CA GLY A 188 -10.45 -10.70 -20.49
C GLY A 188 -9.24 -10.42 -21.38
N ARG A 189 -8.55 -9.29 -21.18
CA ARG A 189 -7.38 -8.90 -21.96
C ARG A 189 -6.11 -9.31 -21.22
N ALA A 190 -5.15 -9.85 -21.96
CA ALA A 190 -3.83 -10.14 -21.43
C ALA A 190 -3.18 -8.84 -20.89
N PHE A 191 -2.50 -8.95 -19.76
CA PHE A 191 -1.78 -7.89 -19.08
C PHE A 191 -0.29 -8.22 -19.07
N ALA A 192 0.56 -7.22 -19.33
CA ALA A 192 2.01 -7.40 -19.24
C ALA A 192 2.53 -6.69 -17.99
N CYS A 193 3.08 -7.46 -17.04
CA CYS A 193 3.84 -6.87 -15.93
C CYS A 193 5.22 -6.47 -16.46
N PRO A 194 5.61 -5.19 -16.47
CA PRO A 194 6.84 -4.76 -17.10
C PRO A 194 8.09 -5.41 -16.47
N ALA A 195 9.16 -5.52 -17.25
CA ALA A 195 10.47 -5.96 -16.76
C ALA A 195 10.95 -5.04 -15.63
N THR A 196 11.62 -5.60 -14.63
CA THR A 196 12.21 -4.90 -13.48
C THR A 196 11.25 -3.97 -12.70
N GLN A 197 9.94 -4.24 -12.76
CA GLN A 197 8.89 -3.47 -12.10
C GLN A 197 7.96 -4.39 -11.31
N ALA A 198 7.12 -3.80 -10.47
CA ALA A 198 5.98 -4.50 -9.92
C ALA A 198 4.69 -4.08 -10.63
N CYS A 199 3.71 -4.96 -10.61
CA CYS A 199 2.33 -4.64 -10.98
C CYS A 199 1.40 -5.31 -9.99
N ALA A 200 0.20 -4.75 -9.82
CA ALA A 200 -0.72 -5.23 -8.80
C ALA A 200 -2.19 -5.27 -9.25
N PHE A 201 -2.91 -6.17 -8.60
CA PHE A 201 -4.30 -6.49 -8.89
C PHE A 201 -5.11 -6.53 -7.60
N VAL A 202 -6.39 -6.24 -7.74
CA VAL A 202 -7.38 -6.36 -6.66
C VAL A 202 -8.47 -7.33 -7.11
N PHE A 203 -8.77 -8.32 -6.29
CA PHE A 203 -9.89 -9.23 -6.52
C PHE A 203 -11.19 -8.54 -6.12
N ASN A 204 -12.06 -8.36 -7.11
CA ASN A 204 -13.34 -7.69 -6.94
C ASN A 204 -14.43 -8.72 -6.64
N SER A 205 -14.94 -8.74 -5.40
CA SER A 205 -16.01 -9.66 -5.02
C SER A 205 -17.32 -9.44 -5.80
N GLY A 206 -17.53 -8.25 -6.39
CA GLY A 206 -18.72 -7.91 -7.15
C GLY A 206 -18.87 -8.62 -8.50
N ASP A 207 -17.75 -8.99 -9.14
CA ASP A 207 -17.74 -9.69 -10.44
C ASP A 207 -16.84 -10.95 -10.45
N GLY A 208 -16.12 -11.23 -9.36
CA GLY A 208 -15.24 -12.38 -9.24
C GLY A 208 -14.00 -12.30 -10.13
N LYS A 209 -13.55 -11.09 -10.51
CA LYS A 209 -12.39 -10.87 -11.38
C LYS A 209 -11.27 -10.11 -10.69
N TRP A 210 -10.06 -10.27 -11.20
CA TRP A 210 -8.90 -9.47 -10.84
C TRP A 210 -8.84 -8.22 -11.71
N HIS A 211 -8.85 -7.07 -11.07
CA HIS A 211 -8.73 -5.78 -11.73
C HIS A 211 -7.32 -5.24 -11.48
N ALA A 212 -6.59 -4.94 -12.56
CA ALA A 212 -5.34 -4.20 -12.44
C ALA A 212 -5.64 -2.80 -11.89
N ARG A 213 -4.91 -2.38 -10.87
CA ARG A 213 -5.10 -1.07 -10.25
C ARG A 213 -3.78 -0.38 -10.00
N HIS A 214 -3.80 0.93 -10.16
CA HIS A 214 -2.62 1.75 -9.98
C HIS A 214 -2.98 3.10 -9.36
N GLY A 215 -2.03 3.66 -8.64
CA GLY A 215 -1.91 5.05 -8.25
C GLY A 215 -3.16 5.77 -7.73
N ARG A 216 -3.11 7.07 -7.97
CA ARG A 216 -4.02 8.08 -7.48
C ARG A 216 -4.40 8.99 -8.64
N ASP A 217 -5.69 9.27 -8.77
CA ASP A 217 -6.23 10.24 -9.73
C ASP A 217 -6.78 11.45 -8.99
N HIS A 218 -6.81 12.60 -9.67
CA HIS A 218 -7.44 13.81 -9.17
C HIS A 218 -8.53 14.24 -10.15
N ILE A 219 -9.75 14.41 -9.65
CA ILE A 219 -10.89 14.79 -10.48
C ILE A 219 -11.43 16.17 -10.08
N LYS A 220 -11.93 16.88 -11.08
CA LYS A 220 -12.78 18.06 -10.91
C LYS A 220 -14.12 17.78 -11.59
N PRO A 221 -15.16 17.37 -10.84
CA PRO A 221 -16.40 16.92 -11.45
C PRO A 221 -17.18 18.08 -12.05
N THR A 222 -17.77 17.85 -13.23
CA THR A 222 -18.68 18.78 -13.90
C THR A 222 -20.12 18.26 -13.94
N GLU A 223 -20.35 17.05 -13.41
CA GLU A 223 -21.62 16.34 -13.44
C GLU A 223 -22.06 15.95 -12.04
N TYR A 224 -23.38 15.82 -11.86
CA TYR A 224 -23.97 15.43 -10.58
C TYR A 224 -23.50 14.04 -10.13
N GLN A 225 -23.40 13.09 -11.06
CA GLN A 225 -22.95 11.73 -10.77
C GLN A 225 -21.42 11.68 -10.83
N LEU A 226 -20.76 11.36 -9.71
CA LEU A 226 -19.31 11.15 -9.72
C LEU A 226 -18.97 9.92 -10.59
N PRO A 227 -17.86 9.99 -11.36
CA PRO A 227 -17.45 8.91 -12.25
C PRO A 227 -17.00 7.69 -11.44
N LYS A 228 -17.10 6.49 -12.02
CA LYS A 228 -16.46 5.31 -11.45
C LYS A 228 -14.93 5.55 -11.37
N PRO A 229 -14.25 5.22 -10.25
CA PRO A 229 -12.80 5.35 -10.15
C PRO A 229 -12.07 4.59 -11.26
N SER A 230 -11.17 5.30 -11.95
CA SER A 230 -10.21 4.74 -12.90
C SER A 230 -8.96 4.19 -12.19
N GLN A 231 -8.60 4.77 -11.03
CA GLN A 231 -7.39 4.51 -10.26
C GLN A 231 -7.70 4.08 -8.84
N ARG A 232 -6.76 3.39 -8.17
CA ARG A 232 -6.99 2.80 -6.83
C ARG A 232 -7.46 3.83 -5.79
N TRP A 233 -6.99 5.05 -5.93
CA TRP A 233 -7.39 6.20 -5.13
C TRP A 233 -7.86 7.34 -6.03
N THR A 234 -8.96 7.99 -5.70
CA THR A 234 -9.44 9.18 -6.40
C THR A 234 -9.66 10.33 -5.42
N ASP A 235 -8.98 11.44 -5.68
CA ASP A 235 -9.14 12.67 -4.93
C ASP A 235 -10.11 13.60 -5.65
N LEU A 236 -11.06 14.12 -4.88
CA LEU A 236 -11.92 15.21 -5.29
C LEU A 236 -11.60 16.38 -4.37
N VAL A 237 -11.02 17.43 -4.95
CA VAL A 237 -10.68 18.67 -4.25
C VAL A 237 -11.48 19.80 -4.89
N THR A 238 -12.40 20.39 -4.13
CA THR A 238 -13.16 21.57 -4.58
C THR A 238 -12.42 22.86 -4.26
N GLY A 239 -12.67 23.91 -5.04
CA GLY A 239 -12.25 25.28 -4.71
C GLY A 239 -13.27 26.02 -3.84
N SER A 240 -13.09 27.32 -3.65
CA SER A 240 -14.17 28.16 -3.11
C SER A 240 -15.31 28.30 -4.14
N PRO A 241 -16.57 28.56 -3.74
CA PRO A 241 -17.68 28.71 -4.69
C PRO A 241 -17.47 29.82 -5.74
N ALA A 242 -16.64 30.82 -5.42
CA ALA A 242 -16.30 31.89 -6.36
C ALA A 242 -15.27 31.45 -7.42
N GLU A 243 -14.39 30.50 -7.08
CA GLU A 243 -13.34 29.98 -7.96
C GLU A 243 -13.78 28.71 -8.70
N ASP A 244 -14.70 27.95 -8.09
CA ASP A 244 -15.16 26.66 -8.56
C ASP A 244 -16.61 26.70 -9.04
N VAL A 245 -16.81 27.49 -10.10
CA VAL A 245 -18.13 27.76 -10.70
C VAL A 245 -18.69 26.62 -11.55
N THR A 246 -17.88 25.60 -11.85
CA THR A 246 -18.25 24.46 -12.69
C THR A 246 -18.63 23.23 -11.88
N THR A 247 -18.10 23.09 -10.66
CA THR A 247 -18.38 21.93 -9.82
C THR A 247 -19.83 22.00 -9.32
N PRO A 248 -20.63 20.94 -9.51
CA PRO A 248 -21.99 20.91 -8.98
C PRO A 248 -22.02 21.06 -7.46
N VAL A 249 -22.93 21.90 -6.96
CA VAL A 249 -23.13 22.12 -5.52
C VAL A 249 -23.44 20.81 -4.80
N THR A 250 -24.26 19.96 -5.44
CA THR A 250 -24.56 18.62 -4.97
C THR A 250 -24.06 17.61 -5.98
N MET A 251 -23.36 16.59 -5.49
CA MET A 251 -22.87 15.45 -6.24
C MET A 251 -23.36 14.17 -5.59
N ARG A 252 -23.23 13.04 -6.29
CA ARG A 252 -23.57 11.71 -5.79
C ARG A 252 -22.40 10.75 -5.99
N MET A 253 -22.10 9.97 -4.97
CA MET A 253 -21.10 8.89 -5.05
C MET A 253 -21.41 7.94 -6.22
N PRO A 254 -20.39 7.36 -6.88
CA PRO A 254 -20.60 6.38 -7.94
C PRO A 254 -21.38 5.17 -7.42
N ALA A 255 -22.28 4.62 -8.25
CA ALA A 255 -23.05 3.45 -7.88
C ALA A 255 -22.19 2.17 -7.79
N ASP A 256 -21.06 2.15 -8.50
CA ASP A 256 -20.13 1.04 -8.52
C ASP A 256 -18.66 1.49 -8.50
N ALA A 257 -17.80 0.59 -8.04
CA ALA A 257 -16.35 0.68 -8.13
C ALA A 257 -15.78 -0.73 -7.98
N ILE A 258 -14.46 -0.85 -7.87
CA ILE A 258 -13.79 -2.12 -7.53
C ILE A 258 -13.58 -2.16 -6.02
N ASP A 259 -13.64 -3.35 -5.46
CA ASP A 259 -13.50 -3.59 -4.04
C ASP A 259 -12.25 -2.89 -3.44
N GLY A 260 -12.43 -2.09 -2.40
CA GLY A 260 -11.34 -1.35 -1.77
C GLY A 260 -10.92 -0.05 -2.47
N ASP A 261 -11.60 0.38 -3.54
CA ASP A 261 -11.32 1.70 -4.12
C ASP A 261 -11.60 2.82 -3.13
N ILE A 262 -10.82 3.90 -3.21
CA ILE A 262 -10.97 5.02 -2.31
C ILE A 262 -11.38 6.28 -3.05
N TYR A 263 -12.39 6.96 -2.48
CA TYR A 263 -12.63 8.37 -2.72
C TYR A 263 -12.20 9.17 -1.50
N GLN A 264 -11.41 10.21 -1.72
CA GLN A 264 -11.08 11.21 -0.71
C GLN A 264 -11.63 12.57 -1.15
N LEU A 265 -12.57 13.09 -0.39
CA LEU A 265 -13.34 14.28 -0.72
C LEU A 265 -12.93 15.43 0.21
N THR A 266 -12.46 16.54 -0.33
CA THR A 266 -11.99 17.67 0.47
C THR A 266 -12.42 19.00 -0.13
N ASP A 267 -12.81 19.94 0.73
CA ASP A 267 -12.94 21.36 0.38
C ASP A 267 -11.96 22.17 1.23
N PRO A 268 -10.73 22.42 0.75
CA PRO A 268 -9.72 23.16 1.50
C PRO A 268 -10.14 24.60 1.82
N SER A 269 -11.07 25.18 1.04
CA SER A 269 -11.61 26.52 1.30
C SER A 269 -12.56 26.54 2.51
N ASN A 270 -12.97 25.36 2.99
CA ASN A 270 -13.92 25.18 4.08
C ASN A 270 -15.22 25.98 3.87
N SER A 271 -15.69 26.04 2.63
CA SER A 271 -16.85 26.84 2.25
C SER A 271 -18.15 26.28 2.80
N ASN A 272 -18.18 25.00 3.18
CA ASN A 272 -19.38 24.25 3.56
C ASN A 272 -20.48 24.29 2.48
N PHE A 273 -20.09 24.48 1.22
CA PHE A 273 -21.00 24.67 0.09
C PHE A 273 -21.29 23.37 -0.65
N PHE A 274 -20.25 22.58 -0.94
CA PHE A 274 -20.36 21.35 -1.71
C PHE A 274 -20.85 20.18 -0.86
N LYS A 275 -21.75 19.37 -1.41
CA LYS A 275 -22.30 18.17 -0.75
C LYS A 275 -22.16 16.97 -1.66
N VAL A 276 -21.86 15.81 -1.07
CA VAL A 276 -21.78 14.53 -1.79
C VAL A 276 -22.72 13.52 -1.15
N GLU A 277 -23.82 13.22 -1.83
CA GLU A 277 -24.77 12.18 -1.44
C GLU A 277 -24.06 10.82 -1.41
N GLY A 278 -24.24 10.07 -0.31
CA GLY A 278 -23.53 8.81 -0.06
C GLY A 278 -22.19 8.98 0.67
N ALA A 279 -21.68 10.21 0.83
CA ALA A 279 -20.49 10.49 1.65
C ALA A 279 -20.80 10.82 3.13
N GLY A 280 -22.07 11.12 3.43
CA GLY A 280 -22.57 11.55 4.73
C GLY A 280 -23.53 12.74 4.61
N ALA A 281 -24.06 13.22 5.74
CA ALA A 281 -25.05 14.31 5.76
C ALA A 281 -24.42 15.72 5.78
N LYS A 282 -23.11 15.84 6.00
CA LYS A 282 -22.40 17.12 6.13
C LYS A 282 -21.85 17.58 4.78
N ALA A 283 -21.79 18.89 4.59
CA ALA A 283 -21.04 19.47 3.49
C ALA A 283 -19.55 19.13 3.61
N LEU A 284 -18.84 19.18 2.48
CA LEU A 284 -17.39 19.05 2.45
C LEU A 284 -16.77 20.23 3.19
N GLY A 285 -15.63 19.96 3.83
CA GLY A 285 -14.84 20.96 4.52
C GLY A 285 -13.35 20.66 4.40
N ALA A 286 -12.54 21.39 5.16
CA ALA A 286 -11.08 21.26 5.09
C ALA A 286 -10.54 19.90 5.58
N THR A 287 -11.29 19.22 6.45
CA THR A 287 -10.98 17.84 6.85
C THR A 287 -11.49 16.88 5.77
N PRO A 288 -10.62 16.05 5.17
CA PRO A 288 -11.04 15.11 4.16
C PRO A 288 -12.10 14.11 4.65
N VAL A 289 -12.99 13.70 3.74
CA VAL A 289 -13.86 12.54 3.94
C VAL A 289 -13.34 11.41 3.09
N THR A 290 -12.82 10.37 3.73
CA THR A 290 -12.31 9.17 3.06
C THR A 290 -13.37 8.07 3.04
N LEU A 291 -13.71 7.56 1.86
CA LEU A 291 -14.65 6.45 1.66
C LEU A 291 -13.96 5.30 0.92
N ARG A 292 -14.21 4.07 1.36
CA ARG A 292 -13.75 2.85 0.71
C ARG A 292 -14.95 2.10 0.13
N TYR A 293 -14.87 1.68 -1.12
CA TYR A 293 -15.93 0.89 -1.74
C TYR A 293 -15.90 -0.55 -1.25
N ASP A 294 -17.09 -1.06 -0.91
CA ASP A 294 -17.34 -2.46 -0.57
C ASP A 294 -18.14 -3.09 -1.71
N ALA A 295 -17.50 -3.95 -2.51
CA ALA A 295 -18.15 -4.53 -3.69
C ALA A 295 -19.20 -5.59 -3.36
N THR A 296 -19.13 -6.20 -2.17
CA THR A 296 -20.13 -7.16 -1.70
C THR A 296 -21.42 -6.44 -1.29
N GLN A 297 -21.28 -5.34 -0.56
CA GLN A 297 -22.42 -4.52 -0.11
C GLN A 297 -22.88 -3.53 -1.18
N ARG A 298 -22.07 -3.30 -2.22
CA ARG A 298 -22.27 -2.29 -3.26
C ARG A 298 -22.48 -0.90 -2.67
N SER A 299 -21.61 -0.55 -1.72
CA SER A 299 -21.74 0.68 -0.94
C SER A 299 -20.38 1.31 -0.64
N TRP A 300 -20.39 2.63 -0.50
CA TRP A 300 -19.24 3.39 -0.01
C TRP A 300 -19.25 3.45 1.52
N VAL A 301 -18.21 2.88 2.13
CA VAL A 301 -18.06 2.81 3.57
C VAL A 301 -17.09 3.88 4.03
N ARG A 302 -17.57 4.81 4.86
CA ARG A 302 -16.72 5.86 5.44
C ARG A 302 -15.61 5.24 6.28
N GLN A 303 -14.38 5.67 6.02
CA GLN A 303 -13.22 5.28 6.80
C GLN A 303 -13.07 6.27 7.97
N TYR A 304 -12.89 5.76 9.19
CA TYR A 304 -12.71 6.60 10.36
C TYR A 304 -11.34 7.28 10.36
N GLU A 305 -11.30 8.50 10.87
CA GLU A 305 -10.07 9.25 11.18
C GLU A 305 -9.98 9.32 12.71
N LYS A 306 -8.88 8.81 13.26
CA LYS A 306 -8.47 9.01 14.65
C LYS A 306 -7.05 9.57 14.64
#